data_AF-A0A3M1QA37-F1
#
_entry.id   AF-A0A3M1QA37-F1
#
_cell.length_a   1.000
_cell.length_b   1.000
_cell.length_c   1.000
_cell.angle_alpha   90.00
_cell.angle_beta   90.00
_cell.angle_gamma   90.00
#
_symmetry.space_group_name_H-M   'P 1'
#
loop_
_entity.id
_entity.type
_entity.pdbx_description
1 polymer ?
#
loop_
_entity_poly.entity_id
_entity_poly.type
_entity_poly.pdbx_seq_one_letter_code
_entity_poly.pdbx_strand_id
1 'polypeptide(L)'
;MSRRYTKEEKQQVLERLIQNNGDVSRTSAETGVPKRTIYNWHKNMPMPMPMLQLPPIVPQDDDSPSHVERASGDGVSPDDIDTLRELQQRMLAHIHLINDAIPDAIAAAPLNQLVTSLSQMTDRYLKVSAQLQQQQQPTEMIITFEYADPKDNPTY
;
A
#
# COMPACT_ATOMS: atom_id res chain seq x y z
N MET A 1 22.33 22.43 23.57
CA MET A 1 22.73 21.34 24.47
C MET A 1 22.03 20.07 24.05
N SER A 2 22.75 18.98 23.79
CA SER A 2 22.12 17.71 23.38
C SER A 2 21.59 16.98 24.60
N ARG A 3 20.26 16.82 24.68
CA ARG A 3 19.60 16.03 25.72
C ARG A 3 20.00 14.56 25.54
N ARG A 4 20.46 13.91 26.61
CA ARG A 4 20.74 12.46 26.63
C ARG A 4 19.49 11.74 27.13
N TYR A 5 19.03 10.77 26.37
CA TYR A 5 17.89 9.93 26.74
C TYR A 5 18.39 8.64 27.37
N THR A 6 17.71 8.16 28.42
CA THR A 6 18.05 6.88 29.03
C THR A 6 17.51 5.71 28.20
N LYS A 7 17.94 4.48 28.53
CA LYS A 7 17.45 3.28 27.82
C LYS A 7 15.95 3.06 28.07
N GLU A 8 15.51 3.35 29.29
CA GLU A 8 14.12 3.23 29.73
C GLU A 8 13.22 4.23 28.99
N GLU A 9 13.64 5.50 28.89
CA GLU A 9 12.93 6.52 28.10
C GLU A 9 12.82 6.12 26.64
N LYS A 10 13.92 5.64 26.04
CA LYS A 10 13.91 5.16 24.66
C LYS A 10 12.91 4.03 24.46
N GLN A 11 12.82 3.09 25.39
CA GLN A 11 11.92 1.94 25.31
C GLN A 11 10.45 2.35 25.44
N GLN A 12 10.13 3.26 26.36
CA GLN A 12 8.78 3.82 26.50
C GLN A 12 8.31 4.55 25.23
N VAL A 13 9.20 5.34 24.61
CA VAL A 13 8.88 6.06 23.36
C VAL A 13 8.62 5.09 22.21
N LEU A 14 9.37 3.98 22.14
CA LEU A 14 9.17 2.94 21.12
C LEU A 14 7.89 2.14 21.36
N GLU A 15 7.54 1.83 22.61
CA GLU A 15 6.27 1.19 22.95
C GLU A 15 5.08 2.08 22.55
N ARG A 16 5.17 3.38 22.83
CA ARG A 16 4.19 4.38 22.36
C ARG A 16 4.11 4.44 20.84
N LEU A 17 5.24 4.30 20.14
CA LEU A 17 5.25 4.28 18.68
C LEU A 17 4.49 3.06 18.13
N ILE A 18 4.62 1.88 18.75
CA ILE A 18 3.86 0.67 18.37
C ILE A 18 2.37 0.89 18.64
N GLN A 19 2.00 1.44 19.80
CA GLN A 19 0.61 1.76 20.15
C GLN A 19 -0.04 2.77 19.19
N ASN A 20 0.76 3.68 18.64
CA ASN A 20 0.33 4.67 17.65
C ASN A 20 0.46 4.17 16.20
N ASN A 21 0.51 2.86 15.97
CA ASN A 21 0.61 2.25 14.63
C ASN A 21 1.81 2.75 13.80
N GLY A 22 2.91 3.15 14.45
CA GLY A 22 4.08 3.69 13.77
C GLY A 22 4.01 5.17 13.42
N ASP A 23 3.00 5.92 13.86
CA ASP A 23 2.92 7.36 13.62
C ASP A 23 3.94 8.14 14.48
N VAL A 24 5.04 8.49 13.83
CA VAL A 24 6.15 9.26 14.42
C VAL A 24 5.73 10.69 14.78
N SER A 25 4.83 11.31 14.00
CA SER A 25 4.42 12.69 14.24
C SER A 25 3.60 12.80 15.51
N ARG A 26 2.63 11.89 15.67
CA ARG A 26 1.80 11.81 16.87
C ARG A 26 2.64 11.46 18.10
N THR A 27 3.50 10.44 18.00
CA THR A 27 4.35 10.01 19.12
C THR A 27 5.34 11.10 19.56
N SER A 28 5.85 11.89 18.62
CA SER A 28 6.70 13.04 18.92
C SER A 28 5.96 14.14 19.70
N ALA A 29 4.70 14.41 19.34
CA ALA A 29 3.87 15.37 20.06
C ALA A 29 3.53 14.89 21.48
N GLU A 30 3.25 13.60 21.68
CA GLU A 30 2.90 13.03 22.99
C GLU A 30 4.10 12.93 23.95
N THR A 31 5.28 12.55 23.44
CA THR A 31 6.47 12.28 24.27
C THR A 31 7.41 13.48 24.39
N GLY A 32 7.24 14.50 23.54
CA GLY A 32 8.17 15.63 23.44
C GLY A 32 9.53 15.28 22.84
N VAL A 33 9.72 14.05 22.35
CA VAL A 33 10.96 13.62 21.70
C VAL A 33 10.93 14.05 20.23
N PRO A 34 11.99 14.69 19.69
CA PRO A 34 12.02 15.12 18.30
C PRO A 34 11.86 13.95 17.32
N LYS A 35 11.07 14.14 16.25
CA LYS A 35 10.82 13.13 15.19
C LYS A 35 12.10 12.46 14.69
N ARG A 36 13.16 13.25 14.42
CA ARG A 36 14.46 12.75 13.94
C ARG A 36 15.10 11.74 14.89
N THR A 37 14.95 11.93 16.20
CA THR A 37 15.46 11.00 17.21
C THR A 37 14.69 9.69 17.19
N ILE A 38 13.36 9.74 17.08
CA ILE A 38 12.49 8.56 16.99
C ILE A 38 12.82 7.74 15.73
N TYR A 39 13.01 8.39 14.57
CA TYR A 39 13.44 7.71 13.34
C TYR A 39 14.78 6.99 13.49
N ASN A 40 15.77 7.64 14.10
CA ASN A 40 17.08 7.03 14.35
C ASN A 40 16.98 5.82 15.29
N TRP A 41 16.11 5.86 16.29
CA TRP A 41 15.89 4.73 17.19
C TRP A 41 15.17 3.57 16.51
N HIS A 42 14.15 3.87 15.71
CA HIS A 42 13.41 2.86 14.94
C HIS A 42 14.32 2.16 13.93
N LYS A 43 15.13 2.92 13.18
CA LYS A 43 16.07 2.36 12.20
C LYS A 43 17.14 1.45 12.82
N ASN A 44 17.62 1.80 14.01
CA ASN A 44 18.67 1.06 14.71
C ASN A 44 18.11 -0.05 15.63
N MET A 45 16.80 -0.25 15.63
CA MET A 45 16.22 -1.38 16.34
C MET A 45 16.44 -2.60 15.46
N PRO A 46 17.10 -3.67 15.95
CA PRO A 46 16.99 -4.95 15.29
C PRO A 46 15.51 -5.32 15.41
N MET A 47 14.74 -5.04 14.36
CA MET A 47 13.39 -5.58 14.24
C MET A 47 13.56 -7.08 14.48
N PRO A 48 12.92 -7.66 15.51
CA PRO A 48 12.66 -9.08 15.47
C PRO A 48 11.68 -9.20 14.31
N MET A 49 12.21 -9.27 13.07
CA MET A 49 11.47 -9.83 11.97
C MET A 49 11.07 -11.19 12.53
N PRO A 50 9.77 -11.45 12.80
CA PRO A 50 9.37 -12.82 12.92
C PRO A 50 9.91 -13.41 11.62
N MET A 51 10.89 -14.31 11.73
CA MET A 51 11.20 -15.17 10.62
C MET A 51 9.89 -15.92 10.42
N LEU A 52 9.02 -15.36 9.59
CA LEU A 52 8.11 -16.12 8.78
C LEU A 52 9.06 -17.09 8.11
N GLN A 53 9.12 -18.31 8.67
CA GLN A 53 9.69 -19.44 7.98
C GLN A 53 8.92 -19.48 6.69
N LEU A 54 9.49 -18.89 5.64
CA LEU A 54 9.02 -19.17 4.30
C LEU A 54 9.13 -20.69 4.19
N PRO A 55 8.05 -21.38 3.78
CA PRO A 55 8.15 -22.79 3.49
C PRO A 55 9.36 -22.99 2.56
N PRO A 56 10.15 -24.06 2.78
CA PRO A 56 11.36 -24.30 2.00
C PRO A 56 11.00 -24.20 0.51
N ILE A 57 11.60 -23.22 -0.15
CA ILE A 57 11.50 -23.05 -1.60
C ILE A 57 12.09 -24.33 -2.18
N VAL A 58 11.23 -25.25 -2.58
CA VAL A 58 11.64 -26.42 -3.36
C VAL A 58 12.24 -25.86 -4.64
N PRO A 59 13.46 -26.25 -5.03
CA PRO A 59 14.03 -25.86 -6.31
C PRO A 59 13.11 -26.40 -7.40
N GLN A 60 12.27 -25.55 -7.98
CA GLN A 60 11.67 -25.84 -9.27
C GLN A 60 12.76 -25.58 -10.30
N ASP A 61 13.26 -26.66 -10.89
CA ASP A 61 13.99 -26.64 -12.15
C ASP A 61 13.03 -26.12 -13.23
N ASP A 62 12.95 -24.80 -13.35
CA ASP A 62 12.14 -24.11 -14.34
C ASP A 62 13.06 -23.67 -15.49
N ASP A 63 13.17 -24.54 -16.48
CA ASP A 63 13.77 -24.30 -17.79
C ASP A 63 12.80 -23.47 -18.66
N SER A 64 12.33 -22.34 -18.12
CA SER A 64 11.42 -21.41 -18.80
C SER A 64 12.20 -20.26 -19.41
N PRO A 65 12.18 -20.09 -20.74
CA PRO A 65 12.89 -19.01 -21.41
C PRO A 65 12.29 -17.65 -21.03
N SER A 66 13.15 -16.81 -20.47
CA SER A 66 12.95 -15.40 -20.13
C SER A 66 12.47 -14.57 -21.33
N HIS A 67 11.16 -14.46 -21.53
CA HIS A 67 10.57 -13.41 -22.35
C HIS A 67 10.46 -12.15 -21.48
N VAL A 68 11.49 -11.30 -21.56
CA VAL A 68 11.47 -9.95 -21.00
C VAL A 68 10.58 -9.09 -21.89
N GLU A 69 9.26 -9.18 -21.68
CA GLU A 69 8.32 -8.21 -22.25
C GLU A 69 8.54 -6.86 -21.56
N ARG A 70 9.32 -6.04 -22.25
CA ARG A 70 9.37 -4.59 -22.04
C ARG A 70 7.94 -4.06 -22.06
N ALA A 71 7.59 -3.41 -20.96
CA ALA A 71 6.42 -2.55 -20.79
C ALA A 71 6.32 -1.57 -21.98
N SER A 72 5.61 -2.00 -23.01
CA SER A 72 4.91 -1.12 -23.90
C SER A 72 3.68 -0.69 -23.13
N GLY A 73 3.39 0.62 -23.10
CA GLY A 73 2.20 1.18 -22.47
C GLY A 73 0.96 0.71 -23.22
N ASP A 74 0.58 -0.52 -22.94
CA ASP A 74 -0.60 -1.15 -23.48
C ASP A 74 -1.78 -0.52 -22.74
N GLY A 75 -2.60 0.20 -23.50
CA GLY A 75 -3.83 0.77 -22.99
C GLY A 75 -4.65 -0.37 -22.40
N VAL A 76 -5.12 -0.17 -21.17
CA VAL A 76 -6.08 -1.06 -20.50
C VAL A 76 -7.14 -1.47 -21.51
N SER A 77 -7.26 -2.78 -21.77
CA SER A 77 -8.18 -3.30 -22.78
C SER A 77 -9.61 -2.88 -22.41
N PRO A 78 -10.49 -2.54 -23.37
CA PRO A 78 -11.89 -2.22 -23.06
C PRO A 78 -12.58 -3.30 -22.20
N ASP A 79 -12.19 -4.56 -22.38
CA ASP A 79 -12.68 -5.70 -21.59
C ASP A 79 -12.25 -5.63 -20.12
N ASP A 80 -11.08 -5.06 -19.81
CA ASP A 80 -10.59 -4.90 -18.44
C ASP A 80 -11.44 -3.89 -17.65
N ILE A 81 -12.05 -2.91 -18.34
CA ILE A 81 -12.92 -1.91 -17.69
C ILE A 81 -14.23 -2.57 -17.24
N ASP A 82 -14.78 -3.46 -18.06
CA ASP A 82 -16.02 -4.17 -17.71
C ASP A 82 -15.79 -5.21 -16.60
N THR A 83 -14.65 -5.91 -16.60
CA THR A 83 -14.28 -6.81 -15.50
C THR A 83 -14.07 -6.07 -14.18
N LEU A 84 -13.47 -4.88 -14.20
CA LEU A 84 -13.34 -4.03 -13.01
C LEU A 84 -14.70 -3.56 -12.47
N ARG A 85 -15.63 -3.21 -13.37
CA ARG A 85 -17.00 -2.82 -12.99
C ARG A 85 -17.77 -4.00 -12.38
N GLU A 86 -17.65 -5.19 -12.95
CA GLU A 86 -18.27 -6.41 -12.42
C GLU A 86 -17.69 -6.75 -11.03
N LEU A 87 -16.37 -6.66 -10.87
CA LEU A 87 -15.71 -6.86 -9.58
C LEU A 87 -16.21 -5.87 -8.53
N GLN A 88 -16.34 -4.59 -8.90
CA GLN A 88 -16.87 -3.56 -8.01
C GLN A 88 -18.31 -3.88 -7.57
N GLN A 89 -19.19 -4.28 -8.49
CA GLN A 89 -20.57 -4.67 -8.17
C GLN A 89 -20.61 -5.89 -7.25
N ARG A 90 -19.75 -6.89 -7.49
CA ARG A 90 -19.65 -8.08 -6.64
C ARG A 90 -19.17 -7.75 -5.23
N MET A 91 -18.21 -6.84 -5.10
CA MET A 91 -17.73 -6.33 -3.81
C MET A 91 -18.82 -5.58 -3.06
N LEU A 92 -19.57 -4.70 -3.74
CA LEU A 92 -20.72 -4.00 -3.15
C LEU A 92 -21.80 -4.98 -2.68
N ALA A 93 -22.12 -5.99 -3.48
CA ALA A 93 -23.07 -7.02 -3.09
C ALA A 93 -22.62 -7.77 -1.82
N HIS A 94 -21.32 -8.09 -1.71
CA HIS A 94 -20.77 -8.72 -0.50
C HIS A 94 -20.79 -7.78 0.71
N ILE A 95 -20.53 -6.48 0.51
CA ILE A 95 -20.66 -5.47 1.57
C ILE A 95 -22.09 -5.44 2.10
N HIS A 96 -23.09 -5.45 1.22
CA HIS A 96 -24.49 -5.49 1.62
C HIS A 96 -24.85 -6.78 2.36
N LEU A 97 -24.40 -7.93 1.86
CA LEU A 97 -24.64 -9.22 2.51
C LEU A 97 -24.01 -9.29 3.92
N ILE A 98 -22.79 -8.77 4.05
CA ILE A 98 -22.12 -8.63 5.35
C ILE A 98 -22.90 -7.66 6.23
N ASN A 99 -23.31 -6.50 5.71
CA ASN A 99 -24.08 -5.51 6.46
C ASN A 99 -25.44 -6.05 6.95
N ASP A 100 -26.08 -6.94 6.19
CA ASP A 100 -27.34 -7.57 6.55
C ASP A 100 -27.14 -8.74 7.53
N ALA A 101 -26.00 -9.43 7.46
CA ALA A 101 -25.62 -10.49 8.40
C ALA A 101 -25.02 -9.93 9.71
N ILE A 102 -24.52 -8.70 9.68
CA ILE A 102 -23.85 -8.01 10.79
C ILE A 102 -24.72 -7.92 12.05
N PRO A 103 -26.03 -7.61 12.02
CA PRO A 103 -26.85 -7.56 13.23
C PRO A 103 -26.86 -8.87 14.02
N ASP A 104 -26.98 -10.00 13.32
CA ASP A 104 -27.00 -11.33 13.93
C ASP A 104 -25.60 -11.86 14.25
N ALA A 105 -24.61 -11.55 13.40
CA ALA A 105 -23.21 -11.96 13.57
C ALA A 105 -22.44 -11.11 14.60
N ILE A 106 -22.80 -9.84 14.80
CA ILE A 106 -22.22 -8.95 15.84
C ILE A 106 -22.42 -9.56 17.22
N ALA A 107 -23.56 -10.21 17.45
CA ALA A 107 -23.85 -10.85 18.74
C ALA A 107 -22.94 -12.07 19.02
N ALA A 108 -22.43 -12.72 17.97
CA ALA A 108 -21.68 -13.98 18.08
C ALA A 108 -20.17 -13.84 17.82
N ALA A 109 -19.73 -12.84 17.06
CA ALA A 109 -18.34 -12.67 16.66
C ALA A 109 -17.54 -11.80 17.66
N PRO A 110 -16.29 -12.14 17.96
CA PRO A 110 -15.45 -11.30 18.82
C PRO A 110 -15.14 -9.96 18.14
N LEU A 111 -15.32 -8.85 18.88
CA LEU A 111 -15.18 -7.47 18.40
C LEU A 111 -13.91 -7.20 17.57
N ASN A 112 -12.78 -7.80 17.97
CA ASN A 112 -11.50 -7.63 17.26
C ASN A 112 -11.54 -8.15 15.81
N GLN A 113 -12.27 -9.25 15.55
CA GLN A 113 -12.42 -9.79 14.20
C GLN A 113 -13.31 -8.90 13.33
N LEU A 114 -14.36 -8.33 13.91
CA LEU A 114 -15.24 -7.38 13.22
C LEU A 114 -14.47 -6.11 12.82
N VAL A 115 -13.73 -5.51 13.75
CA VAL A 115 -12.91 -4.31 13.49
C VAL A 115 -11.86 -4.57 12.42
N THR A 116 -11.19 -5.72 12.49
CA THR A 116 -10.17 -6.09 11.49
C THR A 116 -10.79 -6.27 10.10
N SER A 117 -11.92 -6.97 10.02
CA SER A 117 -12.59 -7.22 8.74
C SER A 117 -13.11 -5.93 8.10
N LEU A 118 -13.72 -5.05 8.90
CA LEU A 118 -14.19 -3.74 8.44
C LEU A 118 -13.04 -2.87 7.91
N SER A 119 -11.90 -2.86 8.61
CA SER A 119 -10.70 -2.13 8.20
C SER A 119 -10.18 -2.62 6.84
N GLN A 120 -10.06 -3.95 6.66
CA GLN A 120 -9.61 -4.53 5.39
C GLN A 120 -10.58 -4.23 4.24
N MET A 121 -11.89 -4.28 4.48
CA MET A 121 -12.89 -3.93 3.46
C MET A 121 -12.81 -2.46 3.07
N THR A 122 -12.62 -1.57 4.03
CA THR A 122 -12.45 -0.13 3.78
C THR A 122 -11.20 0.15 2.95
N ASP A 123 -10.07 -0.47 3.30
CA ASP A 123 -8.82 -0.34 2.54
C ASP A 123 -8.97 -0.81 1.09
N ARG A 124 -9.60 -1.98 0.88
CA ARG A 124 -9.86 -2.50 -0.48
C ARG A 124 -10.80 -1.59 -1.27
N TYR A 125 -11.86 -1.08 -0.65
CA TYR A 125 -12.78 -0.15 -1.30
C TYR A 125 -12.06 1.13 -1.73
N LEU A 126 -11.23 1.71 -0.86
CA LEU A 126 -10.45 2.91 -1.19
C LEU A 126 -9.51 2.66 -2.39
N LYS A 127 -8.81 1.52 -2.41
CA LYS A 127 -7.93 1.15 -3.53
C LYS A 127 -8.68 1.03 -4.86
N VAL A 128 -9.82 0.33 -4.87
CA VAL A 128 -10.65 0.18 -6.07
C VAL A 128 -11.18 1.55 -6.53
N SER A 129 -11.63 2.40 -5.60
CA SER A 129 -12.11 3.74 -5.93
C SER A 129 -11.03 4.63 -6.54
N ALA A 130 -9.79 4.54 -6.05
CA ALA A 130 -8.65 5.29 -6.56
C ALA A 130 -8.27 4.83 -7.99
N GLN A 131 -8.30 3.52 -8.25
CA GLN A 131 -8.03 2.98 -9.59
C GLN A 131 -9.09 3.43 -10.61
N LEU A 132 -10.37 3.41 -10.23
CA LEU A 132 -11.45 3.90 -11.08
C LEU A 132 -11.33 5.40 -11.39
N GLN A 133 -10.93 6.22 -10.41
CA GLN A 133 -10.70 7.64 -10.62
C GLN A 133 -9.50 7.91 -11.54
N GLN A 134 -8.42 7.13 -11.43
CA GLN A 134 -7.26 7.24 -12.32
C GLN A 134 -7.61 6.90 -13.77
N GLN A 135 -8.49 5.93 -14.00
CA GLN A 135 -8.97 5.59 -15.35
C GLN A 135 -9.90 6.64 -15.96
N GLN A 136 -10.59 7.44 -15.14
CA GLN A 136 -11.48 8.51 -15.62
C GLN A 136 -10.75 9.81 -15.95
N GLN A 137 -9.48 9.96 -15.58
CA GLN A 137 -8.71 11.10 -16.04
C GLN A 137 -8.50 10.92 -17.54
N PRO A 138 -8.99 11.86 -18.39
CA PRO A 138 -8.75 11.78 -19.82
C PRO A 138 -7.24 11.72 -19.98
N THR A 139 -6.73 10.65 -20.61
CA THR A 139 -5.31 10.52 -20.90
C THR A 139 -4.92 11.76 -21.68
N GLU A 140 -4.29 12.72 -21.01
CA GLU A 140 -3.87 13.95 -21.65
C GLU A 140 -2.85 13.51 -22.69
N MET A 141 -3.25 13.54 -23.96
CA MET A 141 -2.42 13.04 -25.05
C MET A 141 -1.27 14.03 -25.20
N ILE A 142 -0.16 13.76 -24.52
CA ILE A 142 1.06 14.55 -24.64
C ILE A 142 1.64 14.22 -26.02
N ILE A 143 1.32 15.06 -27.01
CA ILE A 143 1.97 15.04 -28.31
C ILE A 143 3.36 15.63 -28.10
N THR A 144 4.35 14.77 -27.91
CA THR A 144 5.75 15.21 -27.82
C THR A 144 6.24 15.55 -29.22
N PHE A 145 6.43 16.84 -29.50
CA PHE A 145 7.12 17.28 -30.71
C PHE A 145 8.62 17.21 -30.46
N GLU A 146 9.27 16.22 -31.06
CA GLU A 146 10.72 16.20 -31.15
C GLU A 146 11.13 17.22 -32.23
N TYR A 147 11.74 18.32 -31.80
CA TYR A 147 12.32 19.29 -32.71
C TYR A 147 13.61 18.71 -33.29
N ALA A 148 13.55 18.23 -34.53
CA ALA A 148 14.75 17.94 -35.30
C ALA A 148 15.47 19.28 -35.55
N ASP A 149 16.68 19.43 -35.00
CA ASP A 149 17.53 20.59 -35.29
C ASP A 149 17.86 20.55 -36.80
N PRO A 150 17.52 21.60 -37.58
CA PRO A 150 17.76 21.63 -39.02
C PRO A 150 19.25 21.48 -39.40
N LYS A 151 20.19 21.61 -38.45
CA LYS A 151 21.61 21.37 -38.70
C LYS A 151 21.97 19.89 -38.89
N ASP A 152 21.14 18.97 -38.40
CA ASP A 152 21.40 17.54 -38.48
C ASP A 152 20.84 16.87 -39.74
N ASN A 153 20.14 17.61 -40.62
CA ASN A 153 19.60 17.09 -41.87
C ASN A 153 20.07 17.89 -43.11
N PRO A 154 21.24 17.57 -43.69
CA PRO A 154 21.87 18.36 -44.76
C PRO A 154 21.29 18.12 -46.16
N THR A 155 20.01 17.76 -46.31
CA THR A 155 19.41 17.39 -47.61
C THR A 155 18.74 18.54 -48.39
N TYR A 156 18.88 19.80 -47.97
CA TYR A 156 18.42 20.97 -48.75
C TYR A 156 19.52 22.00 -48.97
#